data_AF-X0JBP3-F1
#
_entry.id   AF-X0JBP3-F1
#
_cell.length_a   1.000
_cell.length_b   1.000
_cell.length_c   1.000
_cell.angle_alpha   90.00
_cell.angle_beta   90.00
_cell.angle_gamma   90.00
#
_symmetry.space_group_name_H-M   'P 1'
#
loop_
_entity.id
_entity.type
_entity.pdbx_description
1 polymer ?
#
loop_
_entity_poly.entity_id
_entity_poly.type
_entity_poly.pdbx_seq_one_letter_code
_entity_poly.pdbx_strand_id
1 'polypeptide(L)'
;MVAIASGLWWDHSKTTILVATLTLPLNYSNLFLSGLTILVTIAGSSFWNIFAFFLHNWKAKSEDPSALDLQQQVSLRNSAGATQTLWEAFKIHKAWSKKFKKPIVKQTCSVAIPALLVSAGFAIPALFTSRVANKAYSTVVARVQPNNCGF
;
A
#
# COMPACT_ATOMS: atom_id res chain seq x y z
N MET A 1 -32.05 8.60 26.70
CA MET A 1 -31.38 7.76 25.68
C MET A 1 -30.88 8.69 24.58
N VAL A 2 -29.57 8.74 24.34
CA VAL A 2 -29.02 9.57 23.25
C VAL A 2 -29.15 8.78 21.95
N ALA A 3 -29.92 9.29 20.99
CA ALA A 3 -30.03 8.67 19.68
C ALA A 3 -28.75 8.95 18.88
N ILE A 4 -28.06 7.89 18.44
CA ILE A 4 -26.86 8.01 17.58
C ILE A 4 -27.33 7.87 16.13
N ALA A 5 -27.16 8.92 15.33
CA ALA A 5 -27.42 8.87 13.89
C ALA A 5 -26.28 8.14 13.17
N SER A 6 -26.61 7.10 12.42
CA SER A 6 -25.70 6.39 11.51
C SER A 6 -25.96 6.81 10.06
N GLY A 7 -24.91 6.87 9.24
CA GLY A 7 -25.00 7.31 7.85
C GLY A 7 -23.90 8.29 7.45
N LEU A 8 -23.97 8.73 6.19
CA LEU A 8 -23.04 9.71 5.62
C LEU A 8 -23.49 11.13 5.98
N TRP A 9 -22.54 11.98 6.39
CA TRP A 9 -22.78 13.38 6.69
C TRP A 9 -21.54 14.23 6.40
N TRP A 10 -21.72 15.56 6.37
CA TRP A 10 -20.68 16.52 6.06
C TRP A 10 -20.30 17.34 7.30
N ASP A 11 -19.03 17.26 7.69
CA ASP A 11 -18.42 18.01 8.78
C ASP A 11 -17.87 19.34 8.26
N HIS A 12 -18.70 20.38 8.31
CA HIS A 12 -18.34 21.73 7.87
C HIS A 12 -17.22 22.40 8.70
N SER A 13 -16.77 21.78 9.81
CA SER A 13 -15.61 22.26 10.57
C SER A 13 -14.28 21.82 9.95
N LYS A 14 -14.29 20.81 9.06
CA LYS A 14 -13.10 20.26 8.41
C LYS A 14 -12.86 20.88 7.03
N THR A 15 -11.64 20.73 6.56
CA THR A 15 -11.25 21.11 5.19
C THR A 15 -12.02 20.28 4.16
N THR A 16 -12.18 20.82 2.95
CA THR A 16 -12.99 20.25 1.85
C THR A 16 -12.68 18.77 1.55
N ILE A 17 -11.45 18.31 1.78
CA ILE A 17 -11.01 16.95 1.49
C ILE A 17 -11.47 15.95 2.58
N LEU A 18 -11.65 16.40 3.83
CA LEU A 18 -12.04 15.57 4.98
C LEU A 18 -13.46 15.87 5.49
N VAL A 19 -14.26 16.59 4.70
CA VAL A 19 -15.62 17.00 5.08
C VAL A 19 -16.56 15.79 5.18
N ALA A 20 -16.44 14.79 4.31
CA ALA A 20 -17.34 13.65 4.30
C ALA A 20 -16.99 12.67 5.42
N THR A 21 -17.94 12.40 6.31
CA THR A 21 -17.80 11.45 7.42
C THR A 21 -18.92 10.41 7.37
N LEU A 22 -18.57 9.13 7.55
CA LEU A 22 -19.52 8.01 7.57
C LEU A 22 -19.55 7.38 8.97
N THR A 23 -20.69 7.49 9.64
CA THR A 23 -20.91 6.87 10.96
C THR A 23 -21.52 5.48 10.78
N LEU A 24 -20.82 4.45 11.25
CA LEU A 24 -21.31 3.06 11.25
C LEU A 24 -21.32 2.46 12.66
N PRO A 25 -22.16 1.43 12.93
CA PRO A 25 -21.99 0.58 14.09
C PRO A 25 -20.62 -0.12 14.08
N LEU A 26 -20.08 -0.41 15.28
CA LEU A 26 -18.72 -0.97 15.44
C LEU A 26 -18.47 -2.25 14.62
N ASN A 27 -19.45 -3.16 14.55
CA ASN A 27 -19.33 -4.40 13.80
C ASN A 27 -19.13 -4.17 12.30
N TYR A 28 -19.93 -3.29 11.71
CA TYR A 28 -19.81 -2.94 10.28
C TYR A 28 -18.55 -2.11 10.00
N SER A 29 -18.15 -1.24 10.93
CA SER A 29 -16.90 -0.48 10.81
C SER A 29 -15.68 -1.42 10.76
N ASN A 30 -15.62 -2.43 11.62
CA ASN A 30 -14.52 -3.40 11.61
C ASN A 30 -14.45 -4.20 10.30
N LEU A 31 -15.61 -4.60 9.75
CA LEU A 31 -15.68 -5.27 8.45
C LEU A 31 -15.21 -4.36 7.32
N PHE A 32 -15.65 -3.11 7.33
CA PHE A 32 -15.25 -2.11 6.35
C PHE A 32 -13.74 -1.84 6.37
N LEU A 33 -13.16 -1.65 7.57
CA LEU A 33 -11.73 -1.46 7.74
C LEU A 33 -10.93 -2.66 7.26
N SER A 34 -11.37 -3.89 7.60
CA SER A 34 -10.72 -5.12 7.15
C SER A 34 -10.75 -5.23 5.62
N GLY A 35 -11.89 -4.92 5.01
CA GLY A 35 -12.03 -4.87 3.55
C GLY A 35 -11.08 -3.85 2.91
N LEU A 36 -10.93 -2.67 3.51
CA LEU A 36 -9.99 -1.64 3.05
C LEU A 36 -8.54 -2.11 3.15
N THR A 37 -8.16 -2.78 4.24
CA THR A 37 -6.81 -3.37 4.40
C THR A 37 -6.52 -4.39 3.29
N ILE A 38 -7.48 -5.28 3.00
CA ILE A 38 -7.35 -6.27 1.93
C ILE A 38 -7.23 -5.57 0.57
N LEU A 39 -8.07 -4.58 0.30
CA LEU A 39 -8.04 -3.81 -0.95
C LEU A 39 -6.66 -3.16 -1.18
N VAL A 40 -6.10 -2.50 -0.16
CA VAL A 40 -4.78 -1.87 -0.23
C VAL A 40 -3.69 -2.91 -0.47
N THR A 41 -3.79 -4.09 0.15
CA THR A 41 -2.83 -5.18 -0.02
C THR A 41 -2.86 -5.76 -1.44
N ILE A 42 -4.06 -6.00 -1.99
CA ILE A 42 -4.24 -6.46 -3.37
C ILE A 42 -3.70 -5.41 -4.35
N ALA A 43 -4.07 -4.14 -4.15
CA ALA A 43 -3.58 -3.04 -4.98
C ALA A 43 -2.04 -2.95 -4.97
N GLY A 44 -1.41 -3.11 -3.80
CA GLY A 44 0.05 -3.13 -3.68
C GLY A 44 0.71 -4.32 -4.40
N SER A 45 0.10 -5.50 -4.34
CA SER A 45 0.57 -6.69 -5.08
C SER A 45 0.46 -6.48 -6.59
N SER A 46 -0.69 -6.00 -7.07
CA SER A 46 -0.89 -5.70 -8.50
C SER A 46 0.04 -4.59 -8.99
N PHE A 47 0.24 -3.54 -8.19
CA PHE A 47 1.18 -2.46 -8.50
C PHE A 47 2.61 -2.99 -8.63
N TRP A 48 3.03 -3.87 -7.71
CA TRP A 48 4.33 -4.51 -7.80
C TRP A 48 4.48 -5.35 -9.07
N ASN A 49 3.47 -6.11 -9.48
CA ASN A 49 3.56 -6.94 -10.70
C ASN A 49 3.82 -6.08 -11.95
N ILE A 50 3.14 -4.94 -12.07
CA ILE A 50 3.36 -3.98 -13.14
C ILE A 50 4.79 -3.42 -13.07
N PHE A 51 5.21 -3.00 -11.88
CA PHE A 51 6.54 -2.42 -11.68
C PHE A 51 7.67 -3.44 -11.94
N ALA A 52 7.50 -4.68 -11.49
CA ALA A 52 8.43 -5.78 -11.71
C ALA A 52 8.57 -6.11 -13.20
N PHE A 53 7.47 -6.04 -13.98
CA PHE A 53 7.52 -6.18 -15.43
C PHE A 53 8.36 -5.07 -16.10
N PHE A 54 8.18 -3.80 -15.68
CA PHE A 54 9.02 -2.70 -16.18
C PHE A 54 10.50 -2.89 -15.84
N LEU A 55 10.81 -3.25 -14.58
CA LEU A 55 12.18 -3.52 -14.15
C LEU A 55 12.81 -4.70 -14.91
N HIS A 56 12.03 -5.76 -15.12
CA HIS A 56 12.45 -6.93 -15.89
C HIS A 56 12.82 -6.52 -17.32
N ASN A 57 11.94 -5.79 -18.01
CA ASN A 57 12.17 -5.38 -19.39
C ASN A 57 13.36 -4.42 -19.51
N TRP A 58 13.53 -3.51 -18.56
CA TRP A 58 14.69 -2.63 -18.53
C TRP A 58 16.00 -3.42 -18.39
N LYS A 59 16.03 -4.42 -17.50
CA LYS A 59 17.21 -5.29 -17.31
C LYS A 59 17.44 -6.26 -18.46
N ALA A 60 16.39 -6.74 -19.10
CA ALA A 60 16.47 -7.65 -20.25
C ALA A 60 17.06 -6.99 -21.50
N LYS A 61 17.09 -5.65 -21.56
CA LYS A 61 17.69 -4.89 -22.67
C LYS A 61 19.23 -4.87 -22.67
N SER A 62 19.88 -5.38 -21.62
CA SER A 62 21.35 -5.42 -21.54
C SER A 62 21.92 -6.41 -22.56
N GLU A 63 22.86 -5.97 -23.41
CA GLU A 63 23.48 -6.80 -24.45
C GLU A 63 24.38 -7.91 -23.89
N ASP A 64 25.10 -7.64 -22.79
CA ASP A 64 25.93 -8.61 -22.07
C ASP A 64 25.49 -8.76 -20.61
N PRO A 65 24.39 -9.50 -20.32
CA PRO A 65 23.89 -9.64 -18.96
C PRO A 65 24.83 -10.51 -18.13
N SER A 66 25.20 -10.02 -16.94
CA SER A 66 25.95 -10.82 -15.98
C SER A 66 25.09 -11.96 -15.41
N ALA A 67 25.70 -13.02 -14.88
CA ALA A 67 24.96 -14.10 -14.21
C ALA A 67 24.05 -13.59 -13.08
N LEU A 68 24.44 -12.49 -12.42
CA LEU A 68 23.63 -11.83 -11.40
C LEU A 68 22.40 -11.13 -12.00
N ASP A 69 22.56 -10.46 -13.15
CA ASP A 69 21.44 -9.82 -13.84
C ASP A 69 20.41 -10.85 -14.30
N LEU A 70 20.87 -12.01 -14.80
CA LEU A 70 19.98 -13.11 -15.18
C LEU A 70 19.21 -13.67 -13.97
N GLN A 71 19.87 -13.87 -12.82
CA GLN A 71 19.18 -14.31 -11.59
C GLN A 71 18.14 -13.29 -11.11
N GLN A 72 18.45 -12.00 -11.21
CA GLN A 72 17.51 -10.93 -10.88
C GLN A 72 16.32 -10.88 -11.84
N GLN A 73 16.53 -11.08 -13.14
CA GLN A 73 15.43 -11.18 -14.11
C GLN A 73 14.51 -12.36 -13.78
N VAL A 74 15.07 -13.53 -13.48
CA VAL A 74 14.30 -14.71 -13.06
C VAL A 74 13.52 -14.44 -11.77
N SER A 75 14.14 -13.76 -10.80
CA SER A 75 13.46 -13.37 -9.56
C SER A 75 12.33 -12.37 -9.81
N LEU A 76 12.50 -11.40 -10.70
CA LEU A 76 11.47 -10.42 -11.06
C LEU A 76 10.29 -11.08 -11.78
N ARG A 77 10.56 -12.08 -12.64
CA ARG A 77 9.52 -12.82 -13.37
C ARG A 77 8.71 -13.78 -12.50
N ASN A 78 9.36 -14.40 -11.52
CA ASN A 78 8.73 -15.39 -10.62
C ASN A 78 8.31 -14.80 -9.27
N SER A 79 8.42 -13.48 -9.09
CA SER A 79 8.06 -12.83 -7.85
C SER A 79 6.56 -12.90 -7.60
N ALA A 80 6.14 -13.43 -6.44
CA ALA A 80 4.75 -13.29 -5.97
C ALA A 80 4.49 -11.96 -5.24
N GLY A 81 5.51 -11.10 -5.06
CA GLY A 81 5.34 -9.79 -4.43
C GLY A 81 6.64 -9.04 -4.14
N ALA A 82 6.51 -7.76 -3.79
CA ALA A 82 7.64 -6.86 -3.52
C ALA A 82 8.53 -7.36 -2.37
N THR A 83 7.92 -7.78 -1.26
CA THR A 83 8.64 -8.28 -0.08
C THR A 83 9.41 -9.56 -0.39
N GLN A 84 8.82 -10.47 -1.17
CA GLN A 84 9.52 -11.69 -1.60
C GLN A 84 10.70 -11.35 -2.51
N THR A 85 10.52 -10.43 -3.46
CA THR A 85 11.63 -9.99 -4.32
C THR A 85 12.76 -9.37 -3.52
N LEU A 86 12.45 -8.57 -2.49
CA LEU A 86 13.45 -7.99 -1.61
C LEU A 86 14.25 -9.07 -0.88
N TRP A 87 13.57 -10.11 -0.39
CA TRP A 87 14.21 -11.25 0.26
C TRP A 87 15.12 -12.04 -0.69
N GLU A 88 14.65 -12.31 -1.92
CA GLU A 88 15.46 -12.98 -2.95
C GLU A 88 16.66 -12.12 -3.37
N ALA A 89 16.48 -10.81 -3.53
CA ALA A 89 17.58 -9.88 -3.82
C ALA A 89 18.65 -9.89 -2.72
N PHE A 90 18.23 -9.98 -1.45
CA PHE A 90 19.16 -10.11 -0.32
C PHE A 90 19.92 -11.43 -0.33
N LYS A 91 19.25 -12.56 -0.61
CA LYS A 91 19.91 -13.87 -0.75
C LYS A 91 20.94 -13.86 -1.88
N ILE A 92 20.56 -13.33 -3.05
CA ILE A 92 21.46 -13.18 -4.21
C ILE A 92 22.67 -12.34 -3.80
N HIS A 93 22.44 -11.18 -3.17
CA HIS A 93 23.52 -10.32 -2.70
C HIS A 93 24.50 -11.07 -1.77
N LYS A 94 23.99 -11.76 -0.75
CA LYS A 94 24.79 -12.51 0.21
C LYS A 94 25.56 -13.67 -0.45
N ALA A 95 24.99 -14.33 -1.45
CA ALA A 95 25.64 -15.43 -2.16
C ALA A 95 26.82 -14.94 -3.02
N TRP A 96 26.71 -13.75 -3.61
CA TRP A 96 27.72 -13.22 -4.52
C TRP A 96 28.70 -12.22 -3.88
N SER A 97 28.40 -11.68 -2.68
CA SER A 97 29.20 -10.64 -2.01
C SER A 97 30.67 -11.00 -1.80
N LYS A 98 30.98 -12.29 -1.65
CA LYS A 98 32.36 -12.79 -1.46
C LYS A 98 33.08 -13.15 -2.76
N LYS A 99 32.38 -13.24 -3.89
CA LYS A 99 32.90 -13.83 -5.15
C LYS A 99 33.25 -12.81 -6.24
N PHE A 100 32.71 -11.60 -6.21
CA PHE A 100 32.88 -10.62 -7.29
C PHE A 100 33.57 -9.33 -6.81
N LYS A 101 34.49 -8.79 -7.64
CA LYS A 101 35.17 -7.50 -7.42
C LYS A 101 34.40 -6.28 -7.99
N LYS A 102 33.34 -6.52 -8.78
CA LYS A 102 32.50 -5.47 -9.40
C LYS A 102 31.48 -4.91 -8.38
N PRO A 103 30.85 -3.73 -8.61
CA PRO A 103 29.89 -3.15 -7.68
C PRO A 103 28.54 -3.89 -7.71
N ILE A 104 28.50 -5.10 -7.12
CA ILE A 104 27.30 -5.93 -6.89
C ILE A 104 26.21 -5.15 -6.16
N VAL A 105 26.62 -4.22 -5.30
CA VAL A 105 25.74 -3.33 -4.55
C VAL A 105 24.84 -2.53 -5.49
N LYS A 106 25.37 -1.96 -6.58
CA LYS A 106 24.59 -1.15 -7.53
C LYS A 106 23.50 -1.98 -8.21
N GLN A 107 23.85 -3.19 -8.68
CA GLN A 107 22.90 -4.09 -9.34
C GLN A 107 21.83 -4.60 -8.35
N THR A 108 22.22 -4.89 -7.11
CA THR A 108 21.28 -5.31 -6.06
C THR A 108 20.35 -4.16 -5.69
N CYS A 109 20.88 -2.95 -5.47
CA CYS A 109 20.11 -1.77 -5.12
C CYS A 109 19.09 -1.39 -6.20
N SER A 110 19.40 -1.61 -7.49
CA SER A 110 18.47 -1.36 -8.59
C SER A 110 17.17 -2.17 -8.50
N VAL A 111 17.16 -3.30 -7.79
CA VAL A 111 15.96 -4.15 -7.58
C VAL A 111 15.43 -4.01 -6.15
N ALA A 112 16.33 -3.96 -5.18
CA ALA A 112 15.97 -3.90 -3.77
C ALA A 112 15.32 -2.56 -3.38
N ILE A 113 15.80 -1.42 -3.90
CA ILE A 113 15.25 -0.10 -3.56
C ILE A 113 13.78 0.01 -4.02
N PRO A 114 13.44 -0.29 -5.29
CA PRO A 114 12.03 -0.25 -5.69
C PRO A 114 11.16 -1.26 -4.94
N ALA A 115 11.65 -2.47 -4.69
CA ALA A 115 10.92 -3.47 -3.91
C ALA A 115 10.60 -2.96 -2.49
N LEU A 116 11.57 -2.30 -1.85
CA LEU A 116 11.40 -1.71 -0.53
C LEU A 116 10.42 -0.54 -0.56
N LEU A 117 10.55 0.37 -1.54
CA LEU A 117 9.66 1.53 -1.69
C LEU A 117 8.21 1.10 -1.89
N VAL A 118 7.96 0.13 -2.76
CA VAL A 118 6.61 -0.40 -2.99
C VAL A 118 6.10 -1.13 -1.76
N SER A 119 6.91 -1.99 -1.14
CA SER A 119 6.50 -2.71 0.07
C SER A 119 6.15 -1.75 1.21
N ALA A 120 6.98 -0.73 1.47
CA ALA A 120 6.72 0.26 2.50
C ALA A 120 5.52 1.16 2.16
N GLY A 121 5.45 1.60 0.89
CA GLY A 121 4.40 2.47 0.39
C GLY A 121 2.99 1.88 0.47
N PHE A 122 2.85 0.55 0.44
CA PHE A 122 1.56 -0.13 0.59
C PHE A 122 1.36 -0.77 1.98
N ALA A 123 2.42 -1.20 2.66
CA ALA A 123 2.30 -1.74 4.03
C ALA A 123 1.91 -0.67 5.06
N ILE A 124 2.48 0.53 4.97
CA ILE A 124 2.17 1.62 5.91
C ILE A 124 0.70 2.01 5.80
N PRO A 125 0.13 2.36 4.62
CA PRO A 125 -1.29 2.67 4.52
C PRO A 125 -2.20 1.53 4.96
N ALA A 126 -1.83 0.28 4.65
CA ALA A 126 -2.59 -0.89 5.09
C ALA A 126 -2.69 -0.96 6.62
N LEU A 127 -1.61 -0.72 7.37
CA LEU A 127 -1.61 -0.67 8.83
C LEU A 127 -2.39 0.53 9.38
N PHE A 128 -2.29 1.67 8.69
CA PHE A 128 -2.95 2.92 9.09
C PHE A 128 -4.44 2.98 8.68
N THR A 129 -4.97 1.97 7.99
CA THR A 129 -6.42 1.87 7.69
C THR A 129 -7.27 2.03 8.94
N SER A 130 -6.84 1.47 10.08
CA SER A 130 -7.51 1.64 11.38
C SER A 130 -7.69 3.10 11.81
N ARG A 131 -6.78 4.01 11.43
CA ARG A 131 -6.87 5.44 11.76
C ARG A 131 -7.94 6.18 10.95
N VAL A 132 -8.44 5.57 9.87
CA VAL A 132 -9.59 6.12 9.12
C VAL A 132 -10.84 6.11 9.99
N ALA A 133 -10.95 5.15 10.93
CA ALA A 133 -12.02 5.14 11.91
C ALA A 133 -11.64 5.94 13.16
N ASN A 134 -12.45 6.93 13.49
CA ASN A 134 -12.39 7.60 14.79
C ASN A 134 -13.55 7.13 15.66
N LYS A 135 -13.25 6.77 16.91
CA LYS A 135 -14.29 6.55 17.92
C LYS A 135 -14.84 7.90 18.34
N ALA A 136 -16.13 8.13 18.13
CA ALA A 136 -16.80 9.35 18.57
C ALA A 136 -16.99 9.31 20.09
N TYR A 137 -16.09 9.95 20.83
CA TYR A 137 -16.25 10.16 22.27
C TYR A 137 -16.97 11.49 22.59
N SER A 138 -16.98 12.41 21.63
CA SER A 138 -17.58 13.74 21.78
C SER A 138 -18.96 13.80 21.14
N THR A 139 -19.90 14.47 21.80
CA THR A 139 -21.23 14.75 21.26
C THR A 139 -21.12 15.76 20.12
N VAL A 140 -21.16 15.27 18.88
CA VAL A 140 -21.25 16.14 17.69
C VAL A 140 -22.71 16.49 17.47
N VAL A 141 -23.04 17.78 17.47
CA VAL A 141 -24.39 18.26 17.15
C VAL A 141 -24.56 18.24 15.64
N ALA A 142 -25.25 17.24 15.13
CA ALA A 142 -25.64 17.19 13.71
C ALA A 142 -26.88 18.05 13.48
N ARG A 143 -26.82 18.99 12.54
CA ARG A 143 -28.02 19.67 12.03
C ARG A 143 -28.57 18.85 10.88
N VAL A 144 -29.81 18.38 11.02
CA VAL A 144 -30.54 17.80 9.89
C VAL A 144 -30.91 18.93 8.97
N GLN A 145 -30.50 18.87 7.70
CA GLN A 145 -31.02 19.79 6.69
C GLN A 145 -32.40 19.26 6.28
N PRO A 146 -33.49 19.95 6.64
CA PRO A 146 -34.82 19.50 6.25
C PRO A 146 -34.99 19.66 4.74
N ASN A 147 -35.70 18.72 4.11
CA ASN A 147 -36.01 18.78 2.67
C ASN A 147 -36.97 19.93 2.34
N ASN A 148 -37.66 20.49 3.35
CA ASN A 148 -38.51 21.66 3.25
C ASN A 148 -37.98 22.73 4.23
N CYS A 149 -37.74 23.94 3.73
CA CYS A 149 -37.39 25.10 4.55
C CYS A 149 -38.66 25.88 4.86
N GLY A 150 -38.96 26.11 6.15
CA GLY A 150 -40.17 26.83 6.59
C GLY A 150 -41.25 25.89 7.14
N PHE A 151 -42.09 26.41 8.03
CA PHE A 151 -43.34 25.75 8.44
C PHE A 151 -44.20 25.40 7.23
#